data_AF-A0A951G358-F1
#
_entry.id   AF-A0A951G358-F1
#
_cell.length_a   1.000
_cell.length_b   1.000
_cell.length_c   1.000
_cell.angle_alpha   90.00
_cell.angle_beta   90.00
_cell.angle_gamma   90.00
#
_symmetry.space_group_name_H-M   'P 1'
#
loop_
_entity.id
_entity.type
_entity.pdbx_description
1 polymer ?
#
loop_
_entity_poly.entity_id
_entity_poly.type
_entity_poly.pdbx_seq_one_letter_code
_entity_poly.pdbx_strand_id
1 'polypeptide(L)'
;MDDEPILALVKRLARPHASGGAVIERAAILAEATDFASVMAWIADHDGKPEASVAAGSTHGLHGARLNNTGIEQRQTPLRYVLPAGTLT
;
A
#
# COMPACT_ATOMS: atom_id res chain seq x y z
N MET A 1 -8.53 18.69 12.38
CA MET A 1 -9.40 18.05 11.36
C MET A 1 -9.74 16.70 11.96
N ASP A 2 -11.01 16.34 12.04
CA ASP A 2 -11.40 15.10 12.72
C ASP A 2 -11.04 13.90 11.83
N ASP A 3 -10.11 13.07 12.29
CA ASP A 3 -9.67 11.87 11.57
C ASP A 3 -10.59 10.68 11.80
N GLU A 4 -11.55 10.78 12.72
CA GLU A 4 -12.53 9.73 13.04
C GLU A 4 -13.24 9.12 11.81
N PRO A 5 -13.76 9.89 10.83
CA PRO A 5 -14.35 9.31 9.62
C PRO A 5 -13.33 8.55 8.75
N ILE A 6 -12.07 9.03 8.69
CA ILE A 6 -11.00 8.36 7.95
C ILE A 6 -10.64 7.07 8.68
N LEU A 7 -10.48 7.11 10.00
CA LEU A 7 -10.19 5.96 10.84
C LEU A 7 -11.30 4.89 10.71
N ALA A 8 -12.57 5.29 10.76
CA ALA A 8 -13.71 4.38 10.60
C ALA A 8 -13.70 3.69 9.21
N LEU A 9 -13.41 4.45 8.15
CA LEU A 9 -13.25 3.91 6.80
C LEU A 9 -12.08 2.92 6.74
N VAL A 10 -10.91 3.33 7.22
CA VAL A 10 -9.68 2.53 7.25
C VAL A 10 -9.89 1.22 8.03
N LYS A 11 -10.51 1.27 9.22
CA LYS A 11 -10.86 0.08 10.02
C LYS A 11 -11.75 -0.90 9.25
N ARG A 12 -12.70 -0.39 8.45
CA ARG A 12 -13.61 -1.21 7.65
C ARG A 12 -12.95 -1.85 6.43
N LEU A 13 -12.05 -1.13 5.76
CA LEU A 13 -11.32 -1.63 4.58
C LEU A 13 -10.14 -2.55 4.94
N ALA A 14 -9.56 -2.35 6.12
CA ALA A 14 -8.42 -3.12 6.60
C ALA A 14 -8.71 -4.62 6.71
N ARG A 15 -7.67 -5.42 6.45
CA ARG A 15 -7.65 -6.86 6.67
C ARG A 15 -6.45 -7.22 7.55
N PRO A 16 -6.53 -8.26 8.39
CA PRO A 16 -5.38 -8.71 9.18
C PRO A 16 -4.18 -9.05 8.28
N HIS A 17 -2.98 -8.70 8.72
CA HIS A 17 -1.73 -8.99 8.02
C HIS A 17 -0.83 -9.91 8.85
N ALA A 18 -0.02 -10.75 8.19
CA ALA A 18 0.85 -11.74 8.85
C ALA A 18 1.91 -11.11 9.78
N SER A 19 2.23 -9.82 9.61
CA SER A 19 3.12 -9.08 10.51
C SER A 19 2.48 -8.68 11.84
N GLY A 20 1.21 -9.04 12.08
CA GLY A 20 0.44 -8.62 13.26
C GLY A 20 -0.21 -7.23 13.13
N GLY A 21 0.03 -6.55 12.01
CA GLY A 21 -0.64 -5.29 11.66
C GLY A 21 -1.88 -5.51 10.78
N ALA A 22 -2.21 -4.48 10.01
CA ALA A 22 -3.32 -4.54 9.05
C ALA A 22 -2.83 -4.19 7.64
N VAL A 23 -3.44 -4.77 6.61
CA VAL A 23 -3.19 -4.44 5.21
C VAL A 23 -4.44 -3.80 4.61
N ILE A 24 -4.25 -2.78 3.77
CA ILE A 24 -5.30 -2.07 3.06
C ILE A 24 -4.96 -2.05 1.57
N GLU A 25 -5.94 -2.38 0.73
CA GLU A 25 -5.81 -2.33 -0.72
C GLU A 25 -6.13 -0.93 -1.27
N ARG A 26 -5.26 -0.42 -2.13
CA ARG A 26 -5.42 0.89 -2.77
C ARG A 26 -6.71 0.98 -3.60
N ALA A 27 -7.08 -0.12 -4.27
CA ALA A 27 -8.31 -0.19 -5.07
C ALA A 27 -9.57 -0.05 -4.20
N ALA A 28 -9.57 -0.60 -2.98
CA ALA A 28 -10.68 -0.47 -2.06
C ALA A 28 -10.84 0.99 -1.59
N ILE A 29 -9.72 1.69 -1.33
CA ILE A 29 -9.76 3.12 -1.01
C ILE A 29 -10.32 3.91 -2.20
N LEU A 30 -9.86 3.65 -3.43
CA LEU A 30 -10.38 4.32 -4.63
C LEU A 30 -11.88 4.09 -4.85
N ALA A 31 -12.39 2.91 -4.48
CA ALA A 31 -13.80 2.57 -4.66
C ALA A 31 -14.71 3.21 -3.61
N GLU A 32 -14.22 3.41 -2.39
CA GLU A 32 -15.07 3.72 -1.22
C GLU A 32 -14.79 5.06 -0.56
N ALA A 33 -13.60 5.65 -0.75
CA ALA A 33 -13.23 6.91 -0.12
C ALA A 33 -13.86 8.09 -0.86
N THR A 34 -14.47 9.01 -0.11
CA THR A 34 -14.88 10.32 -0.65
C THR A 34 -13.66 11.17 -1.02
N ASP A 35 -12.59 11.10 -0.21
CA ASP A 35 -11.31 11.74 -0.49
C ASP A 35 -10.17 10.71 -0.41
N PHE A 36 -9.76 10.22 -1.58
CA PHE A 36 -8.64 9.30 -1.70
C PHE A 36 -7.32 9.89 -1.19
N ALA A 37 -7.07 11.18 -1.45
CA ALA A 37 -5.81 11.82 -1.10
C ALA A 37 -5.68 11.97 0.42
N SER A 38 -6.76 12.34 1.12
CA SER A 38 -6.78 12.40 2.59
C SER A 38 -6.53 11.04 3.23
N VAL A 39 -7.14 9.96 2.71
CA VAL A 39 -6.88 8.61 3.26
C VAL A 39 -5.43 8.19 3.03
N MET A 40 -4.86 8.47 1.85
CA MET A 40 -3.46 8.18 1.57
C MET A 40 -2.50 8.99 2.47
N ALA A 41 -2.83 10.25 2.76
CA ALA A 41 -2.07 11.08 3.68
C ALA A 41 -2.14 10.53 5.12
N TRP A 42 -3.33 10.13 5.57
CA TRP A 42 -3.51 9.50 6.87
C TRP A 42 -2.70 8.20 7.00
N ILE A 43 -2.73 7.34 5.98
CA ILE A 43 -1.93 6.10 5.94
C ILE A 43 -0.43 6.44 6.06
N ALA A 44 0.06 7.45 5.34
CA ALA A 44 1.47 7.84 5.39
C ALA A 44 1.88 8.41 6.76
N ASP A 45 1.00 9.20 7.38
CA ASP A 45 1.21 9.78 8.71
C ASP A 45 1.24 8.71 9.83
N HIS A 46 0.52 7.60 9.64
CA HIS A 46 0.40 6.50 10.60
C HIS A 46 1.34 5.33 10.31
N ASP A 47 2.53 5.62 9.77
CA ASP A 47 3.58 4.63 9.44
C ASP A 47 3.13 3.54 8.46
N GLY A 48 2.10 3.80 7.66
CA GLY A 48 1.63 2.91 6.62
C GLY A 48 2.67 2.76 5.51
N LYS A 49 3.22 1.55 5.39
CA LYS A 49 4.28 1.25 4.43
C LYS A 49 3.69 0.60 3.19
N PRO A 50 4.16 0.97 1.99
CA PRO A 50 3.80 0.21 0.80
C PRO A 50 4.29 -1.22 0.98
N GLU A 51 3.38 -2.19 0.86
CA GLU A 51 3.79 -3.58 0.72
C GLU A 51 4.56 -3.64 -0.59
N ALA A 52 5.81 -4.12 -0.53
CA ALA A 52 6.67 -4.15 -1.70
C ALA A 52 5.90 -4.82 -2.85
N SER A 53 5.60 -4.04 -3.90
CA SER A 53 5.14 -4.61 -5.17
C SER A 53 6.21 -5.64 -5.51
N VAL A 54 5.89 -6.93 -5.40
CA VAL A 54 6.82 -8.00 -5.73
C VAL A 54 7.36 -7.63 -7.10
N ALA A 55 8.62 -7.17 -7.15
CA ALA A 55 9.28 -6.93 -8.40
C ALA A 55 9.11 -8.24 -9.17
N ALA A 56 8.41 -8.16 -10.31
CA ALA A 56 8.06 -9.32 -11.12
C ALA A 56 9.26 -10.28 -11.11
N GLY A 57 9.00 -11.50 -10.63
CA GLY A 57 10.02 -12.34 -10.03
C GLY A 57 11.33 -12.39 -10.80
N SER A 58 12.44 -12.34 -10.06
CA SER A 58 13.75 -12.89 -10.41
C SER A 58 14.02 -12.99 -11.92
N THR A 59 14.58 -11.93 -12.51
CA THR A 59 15.32 -12.00 -13.77
C THR A 59 16.49 -12.97 -13.62
N HIS A 60 16.25 -14.26 -13.83
CA HIS A 60 17.31 -15.26 -13.92
C HIS A 60 17.04 -16.28 -15.04
N GLY A 61 16.63 -15.75 -16.20
CA GLY A 61 16.83 -16.40 -17.47
C GLY A 61 17.87 -15.64 -18.29
N LEU A 62 18.55 -16.32 -19.22
CA LEU A 62 19.54 -15.75 -20.15
C LEU A 62 19.03 -14.54 -20.98
N HIS A 63 17.74 -14.20 -20.91
CA HIS A 63 17.12 -13.00 -21.49
C HIS A 63 17.12 -11.75 -20.59
N GLY A 64 17.47 -11.85 -19.29
CA GLY A 64 17.37 -10.73 -18.35
C GLY A 64 18.40 -9.62 -18.56
N ALA A 65 19.52 -9.90 -19.22
CA ALA A 65 20.62 -8.96 -19.38
C ALA A 65 20.30 -7.76 -20.30
N ARG A 66 19.28 -7.86 -21.17
CA ARG A 66 18.93 -6.77 -22.11
C ARG A 66 17.89 -5.79 -21.58
N LEU A 67 17.20 -6.11 -20.48
CA LEU A 67 16.15 -5.26 -19.90
C LEU A 67 16.68 -4.25 -18.86
N ASN A 68 17.93 -4.41 -18.41
CA ASN A 68 18.52 -3.52 -17.41
C ASN A 68 18.93 -2.14 -17.93
N ASN A 69 18.75 -1.84 -19.23
CA ASN A 69 19.13 -0.56 -19.83
C ASN A 69 17.96 0.42 -20.05
N THR A 70 16.73 0.05 -19.69
CA THR A 70 15.57 0.95 -19.83
C THR A 70 14.78 1.02 -18.52
N GLY A 71 15.17 1.96 -17.66
CA GLY A 71 14.26 2.56 -16.69
C GLY A 71 13.97 1.72 -15.45
N ILE A 72 14.84 1.83 -14.46
CA ILE A 72 14.56 1.58 -13.03
C ILE A 72 13.59 2.68 -12.48
N GLU A 73 12.64 3.12 -13.31
CA GLU A 73 11.87 4.37 -13.23
C GLU A 73 10.36 4.15 -13.41
N GLN A 74 9.89 2.90 -13.28
CA GLN A 74 8.51 2.64 -12.93
C GLN A 74 8.50 1.88 -11.61
N ARG A 75 8.78 2.60 -10.52
CA ARG A 75 8.34 2.14 -9.20
C ARG A 75 6.81 2.02 -9.29
N GLN A 76 6.33 0.82 -9.58
CA GLN A 76 4.91 0.55 -9.72
C GLN A 76 4.19 1.10 -8.48
N THR A 77 3.12 1.88 -8.70
CA THR A 77 2.31 2.41 -7.60
C THR A 77 1.89 1.26 -6.69
N PRO A 78 2.24 1.27 -5.40
CA PRO A 78 1.94 0.17 -4.49
C PRO A 78 0.44 -0.09 -4.45
N LEU A 79 0.06 -1.36 -4.63
CA LEU A 79 -1.33 -1.80 -4.62
C LEU A 79 -1.86 -1.99 -3.20
N ARG A 80 -0.97 -2.21 -2.24
CA ARG A 80 -1.29 -2.55 -0.86
C ARG A 80 -0.41 -1.76 0.10
N TYR A 81 -0.96 -1.39 1.24
CA TYR A 81 -0.27 -0.67 2.30
C TYR A 81 -0.46 -1.43 3.61
N VAL A 82 0.63 -1.64 4.35
CA VAL A 82 0.65 -2.32 5.64
C VAL A 82 0.78 -1.28 6.74
N LEU A 83 -0.18 -1.27 7.66
CA LEU A 83 -0.18 -0.50 8.90
C LEU A 83 0.43 -1.33 10.04
N PRO A 84 1.20 -0.72 10.96
CA PRO A 84 1.68 -1.38 12.17
C PRO A 84 0.56 -1.96 13.05
N ALA A 85 0.93 -2.86 13.96
CA ALA A 85 0.03 -3.33 15.00
C ALA A 85 -0.34 -2.16 15.94
N GLY A 86 -1.61 -2.08 16.35
CA GLY A 86 -2.10 -1.01 17.24
C GLY A 86 -2.43 0.31 16.53
N THR A 87 -2.22 0.43 15.21
CA THR A 87 -2.66 1.61 14.46
C THR A 87 -4.19 1.74 14.39
N LEU A 88 -4.92 0.62 14.44
CA LEU A 88 -6.37 0.55 14.28
C LEU A 88 -7.13 0.26 15.58
N THR A 89 -6.51 0.46 16.74
CA THR A 89 -7.22 0.35 18.03
C THR A 89 -8.26 1.45 18.20
#